data_AF-A0A015L978-F1
#
_entry.id   AF-A0A015L978-F1
#
_cell.length_a   1.000
_cell.length_b   1.000
_cell.length_c   1.000
_cell.angle_alpha   90.00
_cell.angle_beta   90.00
_cell.angle_gamma   90.00
#
_symmetry.space_group_name_H-M   'P 1'
#
loop_
_entity.id
_entity.type
_entity.pdbx_description
1 polymer ?
#
loop_
_entity_poly.entity_id
_entity_poly.type
_entity_poly.pdbx_seq_one_letter_code
_entity_poly.pdbx_strand_id
1 'polypeptide(L)'
;MNELLSEEIPYNDIPHDEFLAIKICKGQRPEISKDAPKLLADLITRCWDAKIENRPTAKELYQTLLKWFRDSKNSENNQNIEIFLQIKECDEIREKKFNNRSNEDRSKNIQTHPQAIYTSRHLNFKNLPEPVNSSTFQFNSDANYDIQSTAANPSKYFS
;
A
#
# COMPACT_ATOMS: atom_id res chain seq x y z
N MET A 1 4.42 9.28 0.02
CA MET A 1 5.10 8.01 -0.37
C MET A 1 4.26 7.24 -1.38
N ASN A 2 3.05 6.79 -1.03
CA ASN A 2 2.24 5.99 -1.96
C ASN A 2 1.98 6.68 -3.31
N GLU A 3 1.55 7.95 -3.31
CA GLU A 3 1.32 8.74 -4.54
C GLU A 3 2.54 8.76 -5.49
N LEU A 4 3.75 8.83 -4.95
CA LEU A 4 4.98 8.82 -5.74
C LEU A 4 5.23 7.45 -6.39
N LEU A 5 4.85 6.36 -5.70
CA LEU A 5 5.05 5.00 -6.19
C LEU A 5 3.97 4.57 -7.18
N SER A 6 2.72 4.99 -6.95
CA SER A 6 1.60 4.68 -7.83
C SER A 6 1.52 5.61 -9.04
N GLU A 7 2.08 6.82 -8.94
CA GLU A 7 1.80 7.95 -9.84
C GLU A 7 0.30 8.30 -9.87
N GLU A 8 -0.41 8.00 -8.77
CA GLU A 8 -1.85 8.22 -8.63
C GLU A 8 -2.16 9.05 -7.39
N ILE A 9 -2.96 10.10 -7.60
CA ILE A 9 -3.42 10.94 -6.50
C ILE A 9 -4.45 10.15 -5.68
N PRO A 10 -4.26 10.01 -4.35
CA PRO A 10 -5.20 9.29 -3.50
C PRO A 10 -6.62 9.87 -3.58
N TYR A 11 -7.61 8.99 -3.80
CA TYR A 11 -9.03 9.32 -3.79
C TYR A 11 -9.45 10.41 -4.80
N ASN A 12 -8.76 10.48 -5.94
CA ASN A 12 -8.95 11.54 -6.95
C ASN A 12 -10.32 11.53 -7.64
N ASP A 13 -11.00 10.41 -7.65
CA ASP A 13 -12.24 10.18 -8.38
C ASP A 13 -13.50 10.37 -7.51
N ILE A 14 -13.33 10.67 -6.23
CA ILE A 14 -14.43 10.77 -5.26
C ILE A 14 -14.45 12.09 -4.48
N PRO A 15 -15.62 12.51 -3.94
CA PRO A 15 -15.70 13.64 -3.04
C PRO A 15 -14.86 13.45 -1.76
N HIS A 16 -14.22 14.52 -1.29
CA HIS A 16 -13.59 14.53 0.03
C HIS A 16 -14.61 14.97 1.09
N ASP A 17 -15.51 14.08 1.48
CA ASP A 17 -16.59 14.36 2.42
C ASP A 17 -16.58 13.41 3.64
N GLU A 18 -17.64 13.47 4.45
CA GLU A 18 -17.79 12.63 5.64
C GLU A 18 -17.86 11.14 5.30
N PHE A 19 -18.43 10.79 4.14
CA PHE A 19 -18.51 9.39 3.71
C PHE A 19 -17.13 8.83 3.43
N LEU A 20 -16.26 9.59 2.75
CA LEU A 20 -14.87 9.19 2.56
C LEU A 20 -14.14 9.05 3.91
N ALA A 21 -14.33 10.00 4.82
CA ALA A 21 -13.73 9.93 6.16
C ALA A 21 -14.16 8.65 6.91
N ILE A 22 -15.45 8.29 6.87
CA ILE A 22 -15.97 7.05 7.47
C ILE A 22 -15.32 5.83 6.83
N LYS A 23 -15.19 5.78 5.50
CA LYS A 23 -14.55 4.63 4.83
C LYS A 23 -13.07 4.51 5.21
N ILE A 24 -12.35 5.63 5.34
CA ILE A 24 -10.96 5.64 5.83
C ILE A 24 -10.87 5.13 7.26
N CYS A 25 -11.77 5.55 8.16
CA CYS A 25 -11.84 4.99 9.51
C CYS A 25 -12.13 3.48 9.47
N LYS A 26 -12.97 3.00 8.55
CA LYS A 26 -13.23 1.56 8.35
C LYS A 26 -12.12 0.79 7.63
N GLY A 27 -10.94 1.40 7.46
CA GLY A 27 -9.77 0.72 6.91
C GLY A 27 -9.56 0.92 5.41
N GLN A 28 -10.37 1.72 4.71
CA GLN A 28 -10.06 2.05 3.32
C GLN A 28 -8.71 2.79 3.24
N ARG A 29 -7.82 2.30 2.37
CA ARG A 29 -6.54 2.90 2.06
C ARG A 29 -6.36 2.96 0.55
N PRO A 30 -5.55 3.88 0.02
CA PRO A 30 -5.11 3.82 -1.37
C PRO A 30 -4.39 2.49 -1.64
N GLU A 31 -4.55 1.97 -2.86
CA GLU A 31 -3.84 0.76 -3.28
C GLU A 31 -2.33 1.01 -3.32
N ILE A 32 -1.57 0.06 -2.79
CA ILE A 32 -0.13 0.00 -2.99
C ILE A 32 0.09 -0.94 -4.17
N SER A 33 0.82 -0.48 -5.19
CA SER A 33 1.13 -1.32 -6.36
C SER A 33 1.77 -2.65 -5.92
N LYS A 34 1.38 -3.75 -6.56
CA LYS A 34 2.02 -5.05 -6.36
C LYS A 34 3.49 -5.07 -6.78
N ASP A 35 3.87 -4.13 -7.64
CA ASP A 35 5.26 -3.93 -8.09
C ASP A 35 6.08 -3.09 -7.11
N ALA A 36 5.46 -2.53 -6.06
CA ALA A 36 6.18 -1.78 -5.05
C ALA A 36 7.09 -2.72 -4.24
N PRO A 37 8.33 -2.31 -3.92
CA PRO A 37 9.21 -3.07 -3.05
C PRO A 37 8.50 -3.37 -1.73
N LYS A 38 8.56 -4.63 -1.28
CA LYS A 38 7.93 -5.06 -0.02
C LYS A 38 8.33 -4.13 1.13
N LEU A 39 9.60 -3.76 1.19
CA LEU A 39 10.15 -2.82 2.18
C LEU A 39 9.41 -1.46 2.20
N LEU A 40 9.06 -0.91 1.03
CA LEU A 40 8.32 0.34 0.92
C LEU A 40 6.83 0.15 1.19
N ALA A 41 6.24 -0.96 0.73
CA ALA A 41 4.85 -1.30 1.02
C ALA A 41 4.61 -1.45 2.53
N ASP A 42 5.51 -2.14 3.24
CA ASP A 42 5.47 -2.31 4.68
C ASP A 42 5.61 -0.95 5.40
N LEU A 43 6.51 -0.08 4.93
CA LEU A 43 6.70 1.26 5.50
C LEU A 43 5.46 2.15 5.31
N ILE A 44 4.88 2.17 4.11
CA ILE A 44 3.64 2.88 3.82
C ILE A 44 2.52 2.35 4.73
N THR A 45 2.45 1.03 4.90
CA THR A 45 1.45 0.38 5.75
C THR A 45 1.56 0.80 7.21
N ARG A 46 2.78 0.90 7.74
CA ARG A 46 3.01 1.39 9.10
C ARG A 46 2.66 2.87 9.27
N CYS A 47 2.91 3.71 8.27
CA CYS A 47 2.60 5.15 8.34
C CYS A 47 1.12 5.46 8.55
N TRP A 48 0.22 4.59 8.09
CA TRP A 48 -1.23 4.79 8.20
C TRP A 48 -1.94 3.70 9.02
N ASP A 49 -1.19 3.04 9.93
CA ASP A 49 -1.75 2.09 10.90
C ASP A 49 -2.81 2.79 11.76
N ALA A 50 -3.91 2.10 12.05
CA ALA A 50 -4.96 2.58 12.91
C ALA A 50 -4.45 2.90 14.33
N LYS A 51 -3.51 2.09 14.84
CA LYS A 51 -2.86 2.27 16.13
C LYS A 51 -1.73 3.29 16.03
N ILE A 52 -1.76 4.30 16.89
CA ILE A 52 -0.80 5.41 16.82
C ILE A 52 0.61 4.95 17.17
N GLU A 53 0.72 4.00 18.09
CA GLU A 53 1.97 3.40 18.56
C GLU A 53 2.72 2.61 17.49
N ASN A 54 2.02 2.15 16.44
CA ASN A 54 2.61 1.44 15.32
C ASN A 54 3.16 2.40 14.24
N ARG A 55 2.74 3.67 14.28
CA ARG A 55 3.16 4.66 13.28
C ARG A 55 4.58 5.12 13.56
N PRO A 56 5.46 5.12 12.55
CA PRO A 56 6.77 5.74 12.70
C PRO A 56 6.59 7.25 12.89
N THR A 57 7.38 7.81 13.79
CA THR A 57 7.57 9.26 13.87
C THR A 57 8.24 9.76 12.59
N ALA A 58 8.10 11.06 12.30
CA ALA A 58 8.81 11.68 11.18
C ALA A 58 10.34 11.48 11.26
N LYS A 59 10.90 11.46 12.48
CA LYS A 59 12.32 11.22 12.74
C LYS A 59 12.71 9.78 12.36
N GLU A 60 11.96 8.78 12.82
CA GLU A 60 12.23 7.38 12.48
C GLU A 60 12.08 7.11 10.98
N LEU A 61 11.06 7.70 10.35
CA LEU A 61 10.85 7.61 8.91
C LEU A 61 12.05 8.17 8.14
N TYR A 62 12.53 9.36 8.50
CA TYR A 62 13.70 9.97 7.89
C TYR A 62 14.96 9.12 8.06
N GLN A 63 15.23 8.63 9.26
CA GLN A 63 16.42 7.80 9.52
C GLN A 63 16.36 6.47 8.76
N THR A 64 15.18 5.86 8.68
CA THR A 64 14.96 4.62 7.92
C THR A 64 15.27 4.81 6.44
N LEU A 65 14.67 5.85 5.83
CA LEU A 65 14.90 6.16 4.41
C LEU A 65 16.36 6.54 4.13
N LEU A 66 16.99 7.32 5.01
CA LEU A 66 18.39 7.70 4.88
C LEU A 66 19.34 6.50 4.98
N LYS A 67 19.04 5.57 5.89
CA LYS A 67 19.78 4.31 6.03
C LYS A 67 19.69 3.52 4.74
N TRP A 68 18.50 3.26 4.22
CA TRP A 68 18.31 2.53 2.96
C TRP A 68 19.02 3.17 1.79
N PHE A 69 18.99 4.51 1.69
CA PHE A 69 19.73 5.24 0.66
C PHE A 69 21.24 4.98 0.75
N ARG A 70 21.83 5.03 1.95
CA ARG A 70 23.26 4.74 2.16
C ARG A 70 23.60 3.28 1.88
N ASP A 71 22.76 2.38 2.37
CA ASP A 71 22.91 0.94 2.23
C ASP A 71 22.84 0.51 0.75
N SER A 72 21.98 1.13 -0.05
CA SER A 72 21.91 0.91 -1.50
C SER A 72 23.19 1.29 -2.26
N LYS A 73 24.06 2.11 -1.66
CA LYS A 73 25.34 2.54 -2.24
C LYS A 73 26.53 1.69 -1.80
N ASN A 74 26.39 0.91 -0.73
CA ASN A 74 27.48 0.13 -0.13
C ASN A 74 27.17 -1.37 -0.24
N SER A 75 27.79 -2.08 -1.19
CA SER A 75 27.47 -3.48 -1.51
C SER A 75 28.07 -4.54 -0.58
N GLU A 76 28.60 -4.17 0.58
CA GLU A 76 29.44 -5.05 1.41
C GLU A 76 28.68 -5.86 2.48
N ASN A 77 27.39 -5.59 2.74
CA ASN A 77 26.63 -6.30 3.77
C ASN A 77 25.36 -7.00 3.21
N ASN A 78 24.91 -8.07 3.87
CA ASN A 78 23.83 -8.92 3.35
C ASN A 78 22.43 -8.28 3.38
N GLN A 79 22.14 -7.41 4.37
CA GLN A 79 20.87 -6.65 4.40
C GLN A 79 20.82 -5.59 3.29
N ASN A 80 21.97 -5.04 2.91
CA ASN A 80 22.11 -4.11 1.80
C ASN A 80 21.81 -4.81 0.49
N ILE A 81 22.15 -6.10 0.35
CA ILE A 81 21.86 -6.88 -0.86
C ILE A 81 20.33 -7.00 -1.05
N GLU A 82 19.57 -7.34 -0.01
CA GLU A 82 18.11 -7.47 -0.13
C GLU A 82 17.44 -6.13 -0.50
N ILE A 83 17.79 -5.05 0.21
CA ILE A 83 17.27 -3.70 -0.08
C ILE A 83 17.65 -3.29 -1.51
N PHE A 84 18.90 -3.50 -1.90
CA PHE A 84 19.40 -3.19 -3.24
C PHE A 84 18.65 -3.97 -4.32
N LEU A 85 18.42 -5.27 -4.12
CA LEU A 85 17.70 -6.12 -5.07
C LEU A 85 16.26 -5.64 -5.27
N GLN A 86 15.52 -5.35 -4.18
CA GLN A 86 14.15 -4.86 -4.28
C GLN A 86 14.06 -3.48 -4.96
N ILE A 87 15.01 -2.57 -4.68
CA ILE A 87 15.07 -1.26 -5.36
C ILE A 87 15.35 -1.44 -6.85
N LYS A 88 16.36 -2.27 -7.19
CA LYS A 88 16.76 -2.51 -8.58
C LYS A 88 15.64 -3.14 -9.39
N GLU A 89 14.96 -4.14 -8.85
CA GLU A 89 13.81 -4.78 -9.51
C GLU A 89 12.70 -3.77 -9.80
N CYS A 90 12.42 -2.88 -8.85
CA CYS A 90 11.40 -1.85 -9.03
C CYS A 90 11.78 -0.82 -10.10
N ASP A 91 13.05 -0.40 -10.14
CA ASP A 91 13.57 0.46 -11.20
C ASP A 91 13.44 -0.23 -12.58
N GLU A 92 13.75 -1.51 -12.68
CA GLU A 92 13.60 -2.28 -13.92
C GLU A 92 12.13 -2.38 -14.37
N ILE A 93 11.18 -2.59 -13.45
CA ILE A 93 9.75 -2.59 -13.75
C ILE A 93 9.30 -1.21 -14.22
N ARG A 94 9.72 -0.15 -13.53
CA ARG A 94 9.40 1.24 -13.89
C ARG A 94 9.92 1.60 -15.26
N GLU A 95 11.16 1.25 -15.59
CA GLU A 95 11.76 1.49 -16.91
C GLU A 95 11.01 0.73 -18.01
N LYS A 96 10.65 -0.54 -17.78
CA LYS A 96 9.81 -1.31 -18.72
C LYS A 96 8.45 -0.64 -18.95
N LYS A 97 7.80 -0.19 -17.86
CA LYS A 97 6.51 0.52 -17.93
C LYS A 97 6.64 1.83 -18.70
N PHE A 98 7.72 2.58 -18.47
CA PHE A 98 7.98 3.84 -19.16
C PHE A 98 8.24 3.65 -20.66
N ASN A 99 9.01 2.63 -21.04
CA ASN A 99 9.31 2.31 -22.44
C ASN A 99 8.09 1.80 -23.20
N ASN A 100 7.14 1.16 -22.51
CA ASN A 100 5.90 0.66 -23.10
C ASN A 100 4.76 1.69 -23.10
N ARG A 101 4.92 2.87 -22.49
CA ARG A 101 3.88 3.93 -22.50
C ARG A 101 3.72 4.50 -23.90
N SER A 102 2.50 4.43 -24.44
CA SER A 102 2.13 5.15 -25.66
C SER A 102 2.17 6.67 -25.41
N ASN A 103 2.26 7.47 -26.48
CA ASN A 103 2.24 8.93 -26.34
C ASN A 103 0.92 9.47 -25.74
N GLU A 104 -0.19 8.72 -25.83
CA GLU A 104 -1.49 9.06 -25.22
C GLU A 104 -1.48 8.92 -23.68
N ASP A 105 -0.66 8.02 -23.13
CA ASP A 105 -0.50 7.88 -21.67
C ASP A 105 0.26 9.04 -21.03
N ARG A 106 1.09 9.77 -21.80
CA ARG A 106 1.93 10.87 -21.29
C ARG A 106 1.16 12.17 -21.05
N SER A 107 -0.03 12.32 -21.64
CA SER A 107 -0.83 13.54 -21.58
C SER A 107 -2.13 13.40 -20.80
N LYS A 108 -2.22 12.42 -19.88
CA LYS A 108 -3.37 12.32 -18.98
C LYS A 108 -3.41 13.56 -18.09
N ASN A 109 -4.22 14.55 -18.45
CA ASN A 109 -4.64 15.60 -17.54
C ASN A 109 -5.17 14.90 -16.29
N ILE A 110 -4.57 15.19 -15.13
CA ILE A 110 -5.03 14.61 -13.87
C ILE A 110 -6.40 15.21 -13.57
N GLN A 111 -7.45 14.50 -13.97
CA GLN A 111 -8.81 14.91 -13.72
C GLN A 111 -9.19 14.45 -12.31
N THR A 112 -9.40 15.41 -11.42
CA THR A 112 -9.91 15.15 -10.08
C THR A 112 -11.41 15.40 -10.04
N HIS A 113 -12.10 14.72 -9.15
CA HIS A 113 -13.49 14.98 -8.84
C HIS A 113 -13.62 16.47 -8.40
N PRO A 114 -14.65 17.21 -8.86
CA PRO A 114 -14.80 18.64 -8.53
C PRO A 114 -14.90 18.94 -7.02
N GLN A 115 -15.24 17.93 -6.21
CA GLN A 115 -15.33 18.02 -4.75
C GLN A 115 -14.14 17.33 -4.03
N ALA A 116 -13.12 16.88 -4.77
CA ALA A 116 -11.86 16.45 -4.18
C ALA A 116 -11.04 17.71 -3.82
N ILE A 117 -10.57 17.77 -2.58
CA ILE A 117 -9.84 18.93 -2.04
C ILE A 117 -8.48 18.46 -1.50
N TYR A 118 -7.41 18.88 -2.18
CA TYR A 118 -6.02 18.56 -1.84
C TYR A 118 -5.28 19.69 -1.13
N THR A 119 -5.94 20.83 -0.94
CA THR A 119 -5.43 21.93 -0.13
C THR A 119 -5.85 21.76 1.33
N SER A 120 -5.06 22.35 2.24
CA SER A 120 -5.38 22.33 3.67
C SER A 120 -6.77 22.90 3.95
N ARG A 121 -7.54 22.22 4.81
CA ARG A 121 -8.84 22.67 5.32
C ARG A 121 -9.16 21.98 6.64
N HIS A 122 -10.05 22.58 7.42
CA HIS A 122 -10.54 21.98 8.65
C HIS A 122 -11.55 20.85 8.34
N LEU A 123 -11.36 19.67 8.94
CA LEU A 123 -12.29 18.55 8.84
C LEU A 123 -13.14 18.51 10.12
N ASN A 124 -14.41 18.87 10.02
CA ASN A 124 -15.35 18.89 11.15
C ASN A 124 -16.44 17.82 10.99
N PHE A 125 -16.01 16.57 10.85
CA PHE A 125 -16.92 15.43 10.80
C PHE A 125 -17.21 14.95 12.22
N LYS A 126 -18.48 14.74 12.54
CA LYS A 126 -18.91 14.34 13.89
C LYS A 126 -19.17 12.83 13.89
N ASN A 127 -18.91 12.15 15.00
CA ASN A 127 -19.23 10.73 15.19
C ASN A 127 -18.52 9.78 14.18
N LEU A 128 -17.26 10.07 13.82
CA LEU A 128 -16.46 9.11 13.05
C LEU A 128 -16.26 7.82 13.86
N PRO A 129 -16.31 6.64 13.22
CA PRO A 129 -16.03 5.38 13.90
C PRO A 129 -14.55 5.28 14.28
N GLU A 130 -14.25 4.39 15.23
CA GLU A 130 -12.85 4.09 15.56
C GLU A 130 -12.10 3.58 14.32
N PRO A 131 -10.86 4.07 14.08
CA PRO A 131 -10.08 3.64 12.94
C PRO A 131 -9.67 2.18 13.10
N VAL A 132 -9.76 1.41 12.02
CA VAL A 132 -9.28 0.04 11.92
C VAL A 132 -8.29 -0.11 10.75
N ASN A 133 -7.43 -1.11 10.84
CA ASN A 133 -6.52 -1.44 9.75
C ASN A 133 -7.27 -2.09 8.58
N SER A 134 -6.75 -1.90 7.36
CA SER A 134 -7.31 -2.56 6.18
C SER A 134 -7.19 -4.08 6.33
N SER A 135 -8.26 -4.82 6.06
CA SER A 135 -8.26 -6.28 6.03
C SER A 135 -7.51 -6.88 4.83
N THR A 136 -7.06 -6.05 3.88
CA THR A 136 -6.51 -6.49 2.60
C THR A 136 -5.02 -6.82 2.60
N PHE A 137 -4.28 -6.61 3.69
CA PHE A 137 -2.82 -6.80 3.73
C PHE A 137 -2.39 -7.97 4.63
N GLN A 138 -2.94 -9.16 4.38
CA GLN A 138 -2.23 -10.40 4.72
C GLN A 138 -1.44 -10.82 3.48
N PHE A 139 -0.22 -10.30 3.35
CA PHE A 139 0.76 -11.00 2.54
C PHE A 139 1.07 -12.30 3.29
N ASN A 140 0.51 -13.41 2.81
CA ASN A 140 0.79 -14.75 3.33
C ASN A 140 2.31 -14.98 3.33
N SER A 141 2.94 -14.82 4.49
CA SER A 141 4.13 -15.58 4.82
C SER A 141 3.67 -16.82 5.58
N ASP A 142 3.75 -17.96 4.89
CA ASP A 142 3.72 -19.31 5.45
C ASP A 142 2.40 -19.77 6.09
N ALA A 143 1.43 -20.12 5.24
CA ALA A 143 0.43 -21.12 5.59
C ALA A 143 0.77 -22.43 4.84
N ASN A 144 1.55 -23.29 5.50
CA ASN A 144 1.63 -24.71 5.15
C ASN A 144 0.23 -25.32 5.33
N TYR A 145 -0.39 -25.75 4.23
CA TYR A 145 -1.62 -26.54 4.29
C TYR A 145 -1.26 -27.97 4.69
N ASP A 146 -1.50 -28.32 5.95
CA ASP A 146 -1.68 -29.73 6.33
C ASP A 146 -3.04 -30.19 5.78
N ILE A 147 -2.99 -30.97 4.71
CA ILE A 147 -4.15 -31.72 4.21
C ILE A 147 -4.37 -32.90 5.16
N GLN A 148 -5.29 -32.77 6.12
CA GLN A 148 -5.95 -33.94 6.70
C GLN A 148 -7.24 -34.23 5.95
N SER A 149 -7.11 -35.14 4.98
CA SER A 149 -8.21 -35.82 4.31
C SER A 149 -9.03 -36.62 5.33
N THR A 150 -10.26 -36.19 5.59
CA THR A 150 -11.31 -37.10 6.10
C THR A 150 -12.43 -37.15 5.07
N ALA A 151 -12.46 -38.26 4.33
CA ALA A 151 -13.52 -38.60 3.42
C ALA A 151 -14.76 -39.01 4.22
N ALA A 152 -15.82 -38.21 4.18
CA ALA A 152 -17.15 -38.61 4.60
C ALA A 152 -17.96 -38.99 3.34
N ASN A 153 -18.13 -40.29 3.12
CA ASN A 153 -19.08 -40.87 2.18
C ASN A 153 -20.51 -40.41 2.50
N PRO A 154 -21.31 -39.96 1.53
CA PRO A 154 -22.76 -40.02 1.61
C PRO A 154 -23.24 -41.13 0.68
N SER A 155 -23.69 -42.25 1.26
CA SER A 155 -24.48 -43.20 0.47
C SER A 155 -25.64 -43.78 1.30
N LYS A 156 -26.85 -43.41 0.82
CA LYS A 156 -28.14 -44.13 0.88
C LYS A 156 -28.96 -43.97 2.18
N TYR A 157 -30.29 -43.88 2.19
CA TYR A 157 -31.33 -44.31 1.25
C TYR A 157 -32.58 -43.40 1.32
N PHE A 158 -33.27 -43.27 0.19
CA PHE A 158 -34.73 -43.05 0.11
C PHE A 158 -35.45 -44.30 0.62
N SER A 159 -36.44 -44.13 1.51
CA SER A 159 -37.73 -44.85 1.63
C SER A 159 -38.54 -44.19 2.73
#